data_AF-A0A8H1QRU0-F1
#
_entry.id   AF-A0A8H1QRU0-F1
#
_cell.length_a   1.000
_cell.length_b   1.000
_cell.length_c   1.000
_cell.angle_alpha   90.00
_cell.angle_beta   90.00
_cell.angle_gamma   90.00
#
_symmetry.space_group_name_H-M   'P 1'
#
loop_
_entity.id
_entity.type
_entity.pdbx_description
1 polymer ?
#
loop_
_entity_poly.entity_id
_entity_poly.type
_entity_poly.pdbx_seq_one_letter_code
_entity_poly.pdbx_strand_id
1 'polypeptide(L)' 'MSEPRSAPTVGQVVLGKRLQDLRERVGLTRDQAAKVLRVAPATIRRMETAEVGL' A
#
# COMPACT_ATOMS: atom_id res chain seq x y z
N MET A 1 7.15 1.85 -24.61
CA MET A 1 5.73 1.85 -24.15
C MET A 1 5.63 0.86 -23.02
N SER A 2 5.23 1.30 -21.82
CA SER A 2 5.12 0.41 -20.67
C SER A 2 4.02 -0.61 -20.92
N GLU A 3 4.31 -1.90 -20.75
CA GLU A 3 3.30 -2.96 -20.77
C GLU A 3 2.14 -2.59 -19.83
N PRO A 4 0.88 -2.95 -20.17
CA PRO A 4 -0.23 -2.85 -19.25
C PRO A 4 0.14 -3.59 -17.97
N ARG A 5 0.26 -2.85 -16.86
CA ARG A 5 0.55 -3.43 -15.56
C ARG A 5 -0.53 -4.47 -15.29
N SER A 6 -0.14 -5.73 -15.09
CA SER A 6 -1.10 -6.81 -14.82
C SER A 6 -2.01 -6.39 -13.67
N ALA A 7 -3.31 -6.67 -13.80
CA ALA A 7 -4.28 -6.34 -12.77
C ALA A 7 -3.83 -6.94 -11.42
N PRO A 8 -4.03 -6.24 -10.29
CA PRO A 8 -3.63 -6.77 -9.00
C PRO A 8 -4.40 -8.06 -8.70
N THR A 9 -3.67 -9.04 -8.17
CA THR A 9 -4.27 -10.29 -7.71
C THR A 9 -5.18 -10.04 -6.51
N VAL A 10 -6.16 -10.94 -6.29
CA VAL A 10 -7.03 -10.89 -5.10
C VAL A 10 -6.19 -10.84 -3.81
N GLY A 11 -5.08 -11.59 -3.76
CA GLY A 11 -4.16 -11.57 -2.62
C GLY A 11 -3.54 -10.20 -2.36
N GLN A 12 -3.10 -9.49 -3.41
CA GLN A 12 -2.56 -8.13 -3.28
C GLN A 12 -3.63 -7.13 -2.82
N VAL A 13 -4.86 -7.24 -3.35
CA VAL A 13 -5.99 -6.38 -2.94
C VAL A 13 -6.32 -6.59 -1.46
N VAL A 14 -6.43 -7.85 -1.02
CA VAL A 14 -6.72 -8.18 0.39
C VAL A 14 -5.59 -7.71 1.31
N LEU A 15 -4.33 -7.86 0.89
CA LEU A 15 -3.18 -7.39 1.66
C LEU A 15 -3.20 -5.86 1.82
N GLY A 16 -3.44 -5.12 0.72
CA GLY A 16 -3.52 -3.66 0.75
C GLY A 16 -4.63 -3.17 1.67
N LYS A 17 -5.81 -3.81 1.62
CA LYS A 17 -6.92 -3.50 2.52
C LYS A 17 -6.60 -3.77 3.99
N ARG A 18 -5.97 -4.91 4.29
CA ARG A 18 -5.56 -5.25 5.66
C ARG A 18 -4.52 -4.28 6.21
N LEU A 19 -3.57 -3.86 5.38
CA LEU A 19 -2.59 -2.84 5.75
C LEU A 19 -3.26 -1.51 6.10
N GLN A 20 -4.21 -1.06 5.26
CA GLN A 20 -4.99 0.14 5.52
C GLN A 20 -5.74 0.03 6.86
N ASP A 21 -6.46 -1.07 7.08
CA ASP A 21 -7.24 -1.28 8.29
C ASP A 21 -6.34 -1.28 9.54
N LEU A 22 -5.17 -1.92 9.47
CA LEU A 22 -4.20 -1.91 10.58
C LEU A 22 -3.71 -0.50 10.89
N ARG A 23 -3.36 0.29 9.86
CA ARG A 23 -2.91 1.68 10.03
C ARG A 23 -3.99 2.55 10.67
N GLU A 24 -5.23 2.42 10.21
CA GLU A 24 -6.37 3.20 10.70
C GLU A 24 -6.77 2.81 12.12
N ARG A 25 -6.69 1.52 12.48
CA ARG A 25 -6.94 1.02 13.84
C ARG A 25 -6.02 1.63 14.89
N VAL A 26 -4.77 1.92 14.53
CA VAL A 26 -3.80 2.57 15.43
C VAL A 26 -3.77 4.10 15.25
N GLY A 27 -4.68 4.67 14.46
CA GLY A 27 -4.81 6.11 14.26
C GLY A 27 -3.66 6.77 13.50
N LEU A 28 -2.86 6.01 12.75
CA LEU A 28 -1.70 6.55 12.05
C LEU A 28 -2.08 7.13 10.68
N THR A 29 -1.49 8.27 10.33
CA THR A 29 -1.49 8.77 8.95
C THR A 29 -0.53 7.95 8.09
N ARG A 30 -0.67 8.05 6.76
CA ARG A 30 0.27 7.41 5.82
C ARG A 30 1.70 7.92 6.02
N ASP A 31 1.88 9.19 6.34
CA ASP A 31 3.21 9.77 6.61
C ASP A 31 3.82 9.22 7.90
N GLN A 32 3.02 9.07 8.95
CA GLN A 32 3.48 8.46 10.20
C GLN A 32 3.86 7.00 9.99
N ALA A 33 3.02 6.23 9.28
CA ALA A 33 3.32 4.84 8.93
C ALA A 33 4.59 4.71 8.07
N ALA A 34 4.77 5.62 7.10
CA ALA A 34 5.95 5.68 6.24
C ALA A 34 7.25 5.93 7.04
N LYS A 35 7.20 6.81 8.05
CA LYS A 35 8.32 7.04 8.97
C LYS A 35 8.66 5.80 9.78
N VAL A 36 7.66 5.12 10.34
CA VAL A 36 7.84 3.87 11.11
C VAL A 36 8.46 2.77 10.24
N LEU A 37 7.98 2.62 9.00
CA LEU A 37 8.42 1.58 8.08
C LEU A 37 9.65 1.98 7.23
N ARG A 38 10.18 3.19 7.39
CA ARG A 38 11.32 3.75 6.65
C ARG A 38 11.16 3.70 5.12
N VAL A 39 9.96 4.01 4.65
CA VAL A 39 9.63 4.09 3.22
C VAL A 39 9.09 5.48 2.87
N ALA A 40 8.98 5.78 1.58
CA ALA A 40 8.27 6.98 1.13
C ALA A 40 6.75 6.85 1.41
N PRO A 41 6.03 7.94 1.75
CA PRO A 41 4.57 7.92 1.91
C PRO A 41 3.83 7.40 0.68
N ALA A 42 4.36 7.66 -0.51
CA ALA A 42 3.84 7.13 -1.77
C ALA A 42 3.91 5.59 -1.85
N THR A 43 4.86 4.96 -1.16
CA THR A 43 4.94 3.50 -1.06
C THR A 43 3.80 2.94 -0.21
N ILE A 44 3.47 3.58 0.91
CA ILE A 44 2.31 3.19 1.72
C ILE A 44 1.02 3.29 0.92
N ARG A 45 0.81 4.41 0.21
CA ARG A 45 -0.35 4.57 -0.68
C ARG A 45 -0.44 3.43 -1.70
N ARG A 46 0.66 3.13 -2.41
CA ARG A 46 0.70 2.06 -3.41
C ARG A 46 0.41 0.67 -2.83
N MET A 47 0.93 0.38 -1.64
CA MET A 47 0.65 -0.88 -0.96
C MET A 47 -0.82 -1.00 -0.59
N GLU A 48 -1.43 0.07 -0.06
CA GLU A 48 -2.85 0.07 0.31
C GLU A 48 -3.79 -0.04 -0.90
N THR A 49 -3.43 0.54 -2.05
CA THR A 49 -4.23 0.47 -3.28
C THR A 49 -3.88 -0.73 -4.17
N ALA A 50 -2.98 -1.61 -3.72
CA ALA A 50 -2.42 -2.70 -4.51
C ALA A 50 -1.78 -2.25 -5.85
N GLU A 51 -1.35 -0.99 -5.95
CA GLU A 51 -0.54 -0.45 -7.05
C GLU A 51 0.94 -0.83 -6.88
N VAL A 52 1.21 -2.08 -6.49
CA VAL A 52 2.57 -2.62 -6.34
C VAL A 52 3.00 -3.30 -7.63
N GLY A 53 3.67 -2.55 -8.50
CA GLY A 53 4.39 -3.10 -9.66
C GLY A 53 5.87 -3.26 -9.33
N LEU A 54 6.44 -4.40 -9.72
CA LEU A 54 7.89 -4.52 -9.95
C LEU A 54 8.27 -3.71 -11.19
#